data_AF-A0AA35RBD1-F1
#
_entry.id   AF-A0AA35RBD1-F1
#
_cell.length_a   1.000
_cell.length_b   1.000
_cell.length_c   1.000
_cell.angle_alpha   90.00
_cell.angle_beta   90.00
_cell.angle_gamma   90.00
#
_symmetry.space_group_name_H-M   'P 1'
#
loop_
_entity.id
_entity.type
_entity.pdbx_description
1 polymer ?
#
loop_
_entity_poly.entity_id
_entity_poly.type
_entity_poly.pdbx_seq_one_letter_code
_entity_poly.pdbx_strand_id
1 'polypeptide(L)'
;MRLRLPRFPKSRLRSDIDVLRTISLEFGAEQLDRKRAALWMACCDGAADTVAQLFVQNADRMLEWGLKRHRKRLDAQRLAAIYWWMLLYELVMFRNRGIDGYDSVEDFEALSSTAEDLMAELVSLPHISAVNPGPWQEHWKRQVSLEAALDIYNNVMDALALRINAETRIMRVSLFTSTTERRFDTVTRSTVTEIMDD
;
A
#
# COMPACT_ATOMS: atom_id res chain seq x y z
N MET A 1 -11.29 4.31 -36.52
CA MET A 1 -12.25 4.78 -35.51
C MET A 1 -11.57 4.71 -34.15
N ARG A 2 -11.13 5.85 -33.59
CA ARG A 2 -10.35 5.90 -32.34
C ARG A 2 -11.31 5.82 -31.15
N LEU A 3 -11.38 4.67 -30.49
CA LEU A 3 -12.11 4.48 -29.24
C LEU A 3 -11.53 5.43 -28.17
N ARG A 4 -12.34 6.40 -27.75
CA ARG A 4 -12.03 7.28 -26.61
C ARG A 4 -12.28 6.50 -25.32
N LEU A 5 -11.25 6.36 -24.50
CA LEU A 5 -11.34 5.74 -23.18
C LEU A 5 -12.39 6.46 -22.30
N PRO A 6 -13.22 5.71 -21.56
CA PRO A 6 -14.19 6.30 -20.65
C PRO A 6 -13.48 7.05 -19.52
N ARG A 7 -13.97 8.25 -19.21
CA ARG A 7 -13.53 9.03 -18.04
C ARG A 7 -13.85 8.23 -16.77
N PHE A 8 -12.85 7.96 -15.93
CA PHE A 8 -13.03 7.33 -14.61
C PHE A 8 -13.92 8.20 -13.69
N PRO A 9 -15.14 7.77 -13.34
CA PRO A 9 -15.96 8.42 -12.33
C PRO A 9 -15.37 8.14 -10.94
N LYS A 10 -15.55 9.07 -9.99
CA LYS A 10 -15.05 8.97 -8.60
C LYS A 10 -15.42 7.65 -7.89
N SER A 11 -16.54 7.04 -8.26
CA SER A 11 -17.07 5.80 -7.67
C SER A 11 -16.30 4.54 -8.05
N ARG A 12 -15.58 4.52 -9.18
CA ARG A 12 -14.86 3.31 -9.62
C ARG A 12 -13.55 3.10 -8.87
N LEU A 13 -12.79 4.16 -8.61
CA LEU A 13 -11.47 4.01 -8.00
C LEU A 13 -11.52 3.35 -6.61
N ARG A 14 -12.53 3.66 -5.79
CA ARG A 14 -12.69 2.97 -4.50
C ARG A 14 -13.00 1.48 -4.71
N SER A 15 -13.92 1.17 -5.63
CA SER A 15 -14.22 -0.23 -6.00
C SER A 15 -12.99 -0.96 -6.53
N ASP A 16 -12.14 -0.31 -7.32
CA ASP A 16 -10.93 -0.92 -7.88
C ASP A 16 -9.89 -1.21 -6.78
N ILE A 17 -9.77 -0.32 -5.79
CA ILE A 17 -8.96 -0.54 -4.58
C ILE A 17 -9.52 -1.72 -3.77
N ASP A 18 -10.83 -1.76 -3.56
CA ASP A 18 -11.50 -2.83 -2.81
C ASP A 18 -11.33 -4.20 -3.51
N VAL A 19 -11.30 -4.23 -4.84
CA VAL A 19 -11.00 -5.45 -5.62
C VAL A 19 -9.56 -5.91 -5.40
N LEU A 20 -8.57 -5.00 -5.49
CA LEU A 20 -7.16 -5.35 -5.22
C LEU A 20 -6.96 -5.86 -3.80
N ARG A 21 -7.63 -5.21 -2.83
CA ARG A 21 -7.67 -5.66 -1.44
C ARG A 21 -8.23 -7.09 -1.35
N THR A 22 -9.39 -7.34 -1.95
CA THR A 22 -10.05 -8.66 -1.90
C THR A 22 -9.14 -9.76 -2.47
N ILE A 23 -8.54 -9.53 -3.65
CA ILE A 23 -7.57 -10.46 -4.25
C ILE A 23 -6.40 -10.72 -3.30
N SER A 24 -5.86 -9.65 -2.69
CA SER A 24 -4.73 -9.79 -1.75
C SER A 24 -5.12 -10.62 -0.53
N LEU A 25 -6.32 -10.40 0.03
CA LEU A 25 -6.83 -11.14 1.17
C LEU A 25 -6.99 -12.63 0.87
N GLU A 26 -7.61 -12.96 -0.26
CA GLU A 26 -7.78 -14.34 -0.72
C GLU A 26 -6.41 -15.02 -0.93
N PHE A 27 -5.48 -14.33 -1.59
CA PHE A 27 -4.13 -14.84 -1.82
C PHE A 27 -3.38 -15.14 -0.52
N GLY A 28 -3.40 -14.21 0.45
CA GLY A 28 -2.74 -14.41 1.74
C GLY A 28 -3.38 -15.53 2.56
N ALA A 29 -4.71 -15.67 2.52
CA ALA A 29 -5.41 -16.74 3.23
C ALA A 29 -5.06 -18.15 2.72
N GLU A 30 -4.69 -18.27 1.44
CA GLU A 30 -4.24 -19.54 0.85
C GLU A 30 -2.77 -19.87 1.16
N GLN A 31 -1.92 -18.85 1.34
CA GLN A 31 -0.47 -19.01 1.47
C GLN A 31 0.04 -19.01 2.92
N LEU A 32 -0.70 -18.42 3.85
CA LEU A 32 -0.24 -18.15 5.21
C LEU A 32 -1.01 -18.98 6.25
N ASP A 33 -0.34 -19.30 7.35
CA ASP A 33 -1.03 -19.83 8.52
C ASP A 33 -2.01 -18.81 9.12
N ARG A 34 -2.92 -19.27 9.98
CA ARG A 34 -3.99 -18.43 10.56
C ARG A 34 -3.45 -17.16 11.23
N LYS A 35 -2.30 -17.25 11.92
CA LYS A 35 -1.72 -16.13 12.65
C LYS A 35 -1.19 -15.08 11.68
N ARG A 36 -0.40 -15.49 10.69
CA ARG A 36 0.17 -14.62 9.65
C ARG A 36 -0.90 -14.06 8.71
N ALA A 37 -1.96 -14.82 8.43
CA ALA A 37 -3.10 -14.36 7.65
C ALA A 37 -3.82 -13.16 8.34
N ALA A 38 -3.97 -13.17 9.67
CA ALA A 38 -4.55 -12.03 10.38
C ALA A 38 -3.69 -10.76 10.27
N LEU A 39 -2.36 -10.90 10.36
CA LEU A 39 -1.44 -9.78 10.16
C LEU A 39 -1.47 -9.27 8.70
N TRP A 40 -1.50 -10.20 7.75
CA TRP A 40 -1.65 -9.89 6.33
C TRP A 40 -2.93 -9.10 6.04
N MET A 41 -4.05 -9.50 6.65
CA MET A 41 -5.32 -8.77 6.55
C MET A 41 -5.17 -7.32 7.02
N ALA A 42 -4.56 -7.09 8.18
CA ALA A 42 -4.32 -5.75 8.71
C ALA A 42 -3.45 -4.91 7.76
N CYS A 43 -2.40 -5.50 7.18
CA CYS A 43 -1.56 -4.82 6.18
C CYS A 43 -2.32 -4.50 4.89
N CYS A 44 -3.17 -5.41 4.39
CA CYS A 44 -4.00 -5.15 3.21
C CYS A 44 -5.01 -4.03 3.44
N ASP A 45 -5.63 -4.00 4.62
CA ASP A 45 -6.56 -2.96 5.03
C ASP A 45 -5.86 -1.60 5.14
N GLY A 46 -4.68 -1.59 5.77
CA GLY A 46 -3.82 -0.42 5.87
C GLY A 46 -3.43 0.14 4.50
N ALA A 47 -3.00 -0.74 3.58
CA ALA A 47 -2.64 -0.36 2.22
C ALA A 47 -3.83 0.22 1.44
N ALA A 48 -4.97 -0.46 1.47
CA ALA A 48 -6.19 -0.03 0.80
C ALA A 48 -6.66 1.35 1.29
N ASP A 49 -6.66 1.54 2.62
CA ASP A 49 -7.04 2.82 3.21
C ASP A 49 -6.04 3.93 2.83
N THR A 50 -4.74 3.66 2.89
CA THR A 50 -3.70 4.62 2.49
C THR A 50 -3.86 5.05 1.02
N VAL A 51 -4.09 4.12 0.09
CA VAL A 51 -4.34 4.44 -1.33
C VAL A 51 -5.63 5.25 -1.48
N ALA A 52 -6.70 4.86 -0.78
CA ALA A 52 -7.96 5.59 -0.83
C ALA A 52 -7.81 7.03 -0.28
N GLN A 53 -6.98 7.23 0.74
CA GLN A 53 -6.68 8.55 1.29
C GLN A 53 -5.88 9.42 0.31
N LEU A 54 -4.92 8.82 -0.40
CA LEU A 54 -4.11 9.51 -1.40
C LEU A 54 -4.94 10.01 -2.61
N PHE A 55 -5.95 9.24 -3.04
CA PHE A 55 -6.64 9.48 -4.32
C PHE A 55 -8.14 9.80 -4.23
N VAL A 56 -8.86 9.35 -3.20
CA VAL A 56 -10.34 9.36 -3.14
C VAL A 56 -10.84 10.30 -2.04
N GLN A 57 -10.58 9.94 -0.79
CA GLN A 57 -11.07 10.62 0.41
C GLN A 57 -9.91 11.34 1.07
N ASN A 58 -10.10 12.55 1.57
CA ASN A 58 -9.03 13.23 2.27
C ASN A 58 -9.68 14.16 3.29
N ALA A 59 -10.34 13.54 4.27
CA ALA A 59 -11.19 14.25 5.22
C ALA A 59 -10.36 15.14 6.16
N ASP A 60 -9.12 14.75 6.44
CA ASP A 60 -8.21 15.40 7.38
C ASP A 60 -6.99 16.08 6.72
N ARG A 61 -6.75 15.87 5.42
CA ARG A 61 -5.59 16.39 4.67
C ARG A 61 -4.23 15.84 5.11
N MET A 62 -4.21 14.84 5.97
CA MET A 62 -2.98 14.39 6.62
C MET A 62 -2.14 13.45 5.75
N LEU A 63 -2.76 12.71 4.82
CA LEU A 63 -2.06 11.84 3.86
C LEU A 63 -2.00 12.42 2.44
N GLU A 64 -1.95 13.76 2.28
CA GLU A 64 -2.04 14.38 0.96
C GLU A 64 -0.69 14.51 0.23
N TRP A 65 -0.48 13.69 -0.80
CA TRP A 65 0.60 13.90 -1.79
C TRP A 65 0.16 14.76 -2.99
N GLY A 66 -1.05 15.31 -2.96
CA GLY A 66 -1.63 16.13 -4.03
C GLY A 66 -2.07 15.30 -5.25
N LEU A 67 -2.29 13.99 -5.08
CA LEU A 67 -2.57 13.05 -6.17
C LEU A 67 -4.03 13.02 -6.63
N LYS A 68 -4.96 13.49 -5.80
CA LYS A 68 -6.41 13.53 -6.09
C LYS A 68 -6.76 14.16 -7.44
N ARG A 69 -6.07 15.25 -7.81
CA ARG A 69 -6.27 15.94 -9.11
C ARG A 69 -5.67 15.18 -10.29
N HIS A 70 -4.81 14.20 -10.04
CA HIS A 70 -4.07 13.42 -11.03
C HIS A 70 -4.65 12.02 -11.26
N ARG A 71 -5.76 11.65 -10.61
CA ARG A 71 -6.45 10.34 -10.76
C ARG A 71 -6.72 9.90 -12.20
N LYS A 72 -6.83 10.84 -13.16
CA LYS A 72 -7.04 10.51 -14.58
C LYS A 72 -5.83 9.82 -15.23
N ARG A 73 -4.67 9.89 -14.57
CA ARG A 73 -3.42 9.23 -14.98
C ARG A 73 -3.26 7.84 -14.37
N LEU A 74 -4.22 7.43 -13.54
CA LEU A 74 -4.19 6.15 -12.84
C LEU A 74 -5.02 5.15 -13.65
N ASP A 75 -4.34 4.19 -14.27
CA ASP A 75 -4.93 2.99 -14.85
C ASP A 75 -4.77 1.80 -13.89
N ALA A 76 -5.33 0.64 -14.26
CA ALA A 76 -5.33 -0.55 -13.42
C ALA A 76 -3.90 -0.98 -13.04
N GLN A 77 -2.96 -0.93 -13.98
CA GLN A 77 -1.55 -1.24 -13.73
C GLN A 77 -0.95 -0.33 -12.66
N ARG A 78 -1.03 1.00 -12.85
CA ARG A 78 -0.45 1.93 -11.87
C ARG A 78 -1.14 1.83 -10.53
N LEU A 79 -2.45 1.59 -10.50
CA LEU A 79 -3.17 1.38 -9.25
C LEU A 79 -2.66 0.14 -8.51
N ALA A 80 -2.50 -1.00 -9.21
CA ALA A 80 -1.97 -2.22 -8.62
C ALA A 80 -0.55 -2.03 -8.07
N ALA A 81 0.33 -1.38 -8.84
CA ALA A 81 1.69 -1.07 -8.39
C ALA A 81 1.71 -0.19 -7.13
N ILE A 82 0.90 0.87 -7.11
CA ILE A 82 0.84 1.79 -5.97
C ILE A 82 0.24 1.10 -4.75
N TYR A 83 -0.83 0.31 -4.92
CA TYR A 83 -1.41 -0.49 -3.84
C TYR A 83 -0.38 -1.45 -3.26
N TRP A 84 0.35 -2.16 -4.11
CA TRP A 84 1.37 -3.10 -3.68
C TRP A 84 2.53 -2.41 -2.96
N TRP A 85 3.00 -1.25 -3.43
CA TRP A 85 3.99 -0.46 -2.69
C TRP A 85 3.47 0.00 -1.31
N MET A 86 2.18 0.33 -1.17
CA MET A 86 1.60 0.64 0.14
C MET A 86 1.52 -0.60 1.02
N LEU A 87 1.26 -1.78 0.46
CA LEU A 87 1.30 -3.04 1.21
C LEU A 87 2.70 -3.33 1.75
N LEU A 88 3.73 -3.23 0.91
CA LEU A 88 5.12 -3.36 1.35
C LEU A 88 5.50 -2.30 2.41
N TYR A 89 4.95 -1.10 2.31
CA TYR A 89 5.14 -0.06 3.31
C TYR A 89 4.54 -0.43 4.68
N GLU A 90 3.35 -1.04 4.70
CA GLU A 90 2.77 -1.58 5.94
C GLU A 90 3.66 -2.68 6.54
N LEU A 91 4.29 -3.52 5.71
CA LEU A 91 5.27 -4.52 6.17
C LEU A 91 6.53 -3.86 6.77
N VAL A 92 7.02 -2.78 6.16
CA VAL A 92 8.13 -1.99 6.72
C VAL A 92 7.74 -1.41 8.08
N MET A 93 6.53 -0.89 8.24
CA MET A 93 6.06 -0.39 9.54
C MET A 93 5.97 -1.52 10.57
N PHE A 94 5.41 -2.67 10.20
CA PHE A 94 5.37 -3.86 11.06
C PHE A 94 6.76 -4.27 11.55
N ARG A 95 7.73 -4.43 10.65
CA ARG A 95 9.09 -4.82 11.01
C ARG A 95 9.75 -3.86 11.99
N ASN A 96 9.55 -2.54 11.80
CA ASN A 96 10.20 -1.52 12.63
C ASN A 96 9.50 -1.28 13.97
N ARG A 97 8.17 -1.45 14.04
CA ARG A 97 7.38 -1.09 15.23
C ARG A 97 6.95 -2.30 16.05
N GLY A 98 6.89 -3.47 15.42
CA GLY A 98 6.41 -4.70 16.02
C GLY A 98 4.90 -4.70 16.27
N ILE A 99 4.38 -5.89 16.55
CA ILE A 99 3.03 -6.13 17.06
C ILE A 99 3.15 -7.24 18.08
N ASP A 100 2.55 -7.06 19.26
CA ASP A 100 2.60 -8.08 20.31
C ASP A 100 2.04 -9.41 19.79
N GLY A 101 2.71 -10.50 20.16
CA GLY A 101 2.38 -11.83 19.69
C GLY A 101 2.98 -12.21 18.34
N TYR A 102 3.59 -11.30 17.58
CA TYR A 102 4.26 -11.58 16.30
C TYR A 102 5.79 -11.50 16.38
N ASP A 103 6.48 -12.32 15.57
CA ASP A 103 7.93 -12.21 15.39
C ASP A 103 8.22 -11.25 14.23
N SER A 104 8.70 -10.05 14.55
CA SER A 104 8.94 -8.99 13.56
C SER A 104 9.91 -9.34 12.45
N VAL A 105 10.75 -10.36 12.62
CA VAL A 105 11.73 -10.79 11.61
C VAL A 105 11.17 -11.95 10.80
N GLU A 106 10.76 -13.02 11.48
CA GLU A 106 10.27 -14.23 10.80
C GLU A 106 8.95 -13.97 10.06
N ASP A 107 8.00 -13.29 10.71
CA ASP A 107 6.72 -12.98 10.09
C ASP A 107 6.89 -11.94 8.97
N PHE A 108 7.85 -11.01 9.08
CA PHE A 108 8.15 -10.05 8.02
C PHE A 108 8.70 -10.74 6.76
N GLU A 109 9.61 -11.70 6.91
CA GLU A 109 10.16 -12.45 5.77
C GLU A 109 9.07 -13.27 5.08
N ALA A 110 8.24 -13.97 5.84
CA ALA A 110 7.11 -14.73 5.30
C ALA A 110 6.14 -13.83 4.52
N LEU A 111 5.69 -12.72 5.12
CA LEU A 111 4.77 -11.78 4.49
C LEU A 111 5.40 -11.07 3.27
N SER A 112 6.70 -10.78 3.31
CA SER A 112 7.41 -10.20 2.17
C SER A 112 7.46 -11.15 0.99
N SER A 113 7.72 -12.44 1.23
CA SER A 113 7.65 -13.46 0.17
C SER A 113 6.25 -13.54 -0.42
N THR A 114 5.21 -13.58 0.42
CA THR A 114 3.81 -13.59 -0.03
C THR A 114 3.46 -12.34 -0.83
N ALA A 115 3.97 -11.17 -0.48
CA ALA A 115 3.77 -9.94 -1.25
C ALA A 115 4.46 -9.99 -2.61
N GLU A 116 5.67 -10.53 -2.70
CA GLU A 116 6.38 -10.69 -3.97
C GLU A 116 5.62 -11.67 -4.90
N ASP A 117 5.12 -12.79 -4.36
CA ASP A 117 4.31 -13.76 -5.10
C ASP A 117 2.95 -13.16 -5.53
N LEU A 118 2.29 -12.38 -4.67
CA LEU A 118 1.07 -11.65 -5.01
C LEU A 118 1.30 -10.72 -6.22
N MET A 119 2.44 -10.02 -6.28
CA MET A 119 2.70 -9.13 -7.42
C MET A 119 2.86 -9.92 -8.72
N ALA A 120 3.49 -11.10 -8.66
CA ALA A 120 3.60 -12.00 -9.80
C ALA A 120 2.21 -12.46 -10.29
N GLU A 121 1.29 -12.75 -9.35
CA GLU A 121 -0.09 -13.09 -9.67
C GLU A 121 -0.85 -11.90 -10.27
N LEU A 122 -0.75 -10.71 -9.67
CA LEU A 122 -1.44 -9.51 -10.14
C LEU A 122 -1.03 -9.11 -11.56
N VAL A 123 0.25 -9.23 -11.94
CA VAL A 123 0.68 -8.93 -13.32
C VAL A 123 0.21 -9.97 -14.34
N SER A 124 -0.12 -11.18 -13.91
CA SER A 124 -0.67 -12.23 -14.76
C SER A 124 -2.11 -11.93 -15.19
N LEU A 125 -2.83 -11.09 -14.42
CA LEU A 125 -4.23 -10.76 -14.67
C LEU A 125 -4.40 -9.98 -15.99
N PRO A 126 -5.34 -10.39 -16.87
CA PRO A 126 -5.52 -9.78 -18.20
C PRO A 126 -5.75 -8.26 -18.22
N HIS A 127 -6.29 -7.71 -17.14
CA HIS A 127 -6.62 -6.29 -17.02
C HIS A 127 -5.51 -5.42 -16.40
N ILE A 128 -4.48 -6.04 -15.82
CA ILE A 128 -3.32 -5.39 -15.22
C ILE A 128 -2.08 -5.58 -16.11
N SER A 129 -2.03 -6.68 -16.87
CA SER A 129 -1.04 -7.07 -17.91
C SER A 129 0.02 -6.03 -18.20
N ALA A 130 1.11 -6.08 -17.42
CA ALA A 130 2.24 -5.18 -17.59
C ALA A 130 3.53 -5.72 -16.97
N VAL A 131 4.61 -4.95 -17.12
CA VAL A 131 5.90 -5.21 -16.48
C VAL A 131 5.73 -5.13 -14.96
N ASN A 132 6.21 -6.15 -14.24
CA ASN A 132 6.28 -6.15 -12.78
C ASN A 132 7.03 -4.90 -12.31
N PRO A 133 6.41 -4.03 -11.49
CA PRO A 133 7.02 -2.78 -11.08
C PRO A 133 8.27 -2.99 -10.21
N GLY A 134 8.39 -4.15 -9.55
CA GLY A 134 9.38 -4.36 -8.51
C GLY A 134 9.18 -3.41 -7.31
N PRO A 135 9.81 -3.68 -6.16
CA PRO A 135 9.80 -2.74 -5.05
C PRO A 135 10.44 -1.41 -5.49
N TRP A 136 10.15 -0.33 -4.76
CA TRP A 136 10.66 0.99 -5.11
C TRP A 136 12.20 1.06 -5.15
N GLN A 137 12.90 0.20 -4.39
CA GLN A 137 14.36 0.02 -4.38
C GLN A 137 14.75 -1.40 -3.94
N GLU A 138 15.99 -1.83 -4.27
CA GLU A 138 16.52 -3.16 -3.95
C GLU A 138 16.60 -3.45 -2.43
N HIS A 139 16.98 -2.46 -1.63
CA HIS A 139 17.20 -2.63 -0.19
C HIS A 139 15.99 -2.22 0.67
N TRP A 140 14.79 -2.15 0.09
CA TRP A 140 13.56 -1.71 0.76
C TRP A 140 13.30 -2.46 2.08
N LYS A 141 13.66 -3.76 2.13
CA LYS A 141 13.53 -4.64 3.30
C LYS A 141 14.33 -4.18 4.53
N ARG A 142 15.23 -3.20 4.39
CA ARG A 142 16.04 -2.64 5.49
C ARG A 142 15.70 -1.19 5.85
N GLN A 143 14.88 -0.53 5.05
CA GLN A 143 14.58 0.89 5.22
C GLN A 143 13.66 1.15 6.41
N VAL A 144 13.83 2.26 7.09
CA VAL A 144 12.84 2.75 8.08
C VAL A 144 11.64 3.39 7.37
N SER A 145 10.53 3.62 8.09
CA SER A 145 9.29 4.19 7.53
C SER A 145 9.52 5.48 6.75
N LEU A 146 10.39 6.38 7.22
CA LEU A 146 10.62 7.66 6.55
C LEU A 146 11.36 7.50 5.22
N GLU A 147 12.38 6.64 5.17
CA GLU A 147 13.15 6.35 3.96
C GLU A 147 12.25 5.70 2.91
N ALA A 148 11.49 4.67 3.32
CA ALA A 148 10.53 4.00 2.45
C ALA A 148 9.49 4.98 1.88
N ALA A 149 8.89 5.82 2.73
CA ALA A 149 7.90 6.80 2.28
C ALA A 149 8.48 7.81 1.27
N LEU A 150 9.74 8.22 1.43
CA LEU A 150 10.42 9.13 0.52
C LEU A 150 10.63 8.51 -0.86
N ASP A 151 11.07 7.25 -0.91
CA ASP A 151 11.31 6.56 -2.17
C ASP A 151 10.01 6.15 -2.86
N ILE A 152 9.00 5.71 -2.10
CA ILE A 152 7.67 5.46 -2.61
C ILE A 152 7.08 6.75 -3.20
N TYR A 153 7.21 7.89 -2.52
CA TYR A 153 6.73 9.17 -3.07
C TYR A 153 7.34 9.45 -4.44
N ASN A 154 8.65 9.28 -4.59
CA ASN A 154 9.32 9.50 -5.88
C ASN A 154 8.80 8.54 -6.95
N ASN A 155 8.70 7.24 -6.63
CA ASN A 155 8.18 6.22 -7.54
C ASN A 155 6.72 6.47 -7.95
N VAL A 156 5.88 6.92 -7.03
CA VAL A 156 4.48 7.30 -7.34
C VAL A 156 4.42 8.52 -8.25
N MET A 157 5.24 9.54 -8.00
CA MET A 157 5.31 10.72 -8.87
C MET A 157 5.77 10.33 -10.27
N ASP A 158 6.81 9.51 -10.38
CA ASP A 158 7.35 9.04 -11.66
C ASP A 158 6.36 8.15 -12.41
N ALA A 159 5.73 7.18 -11.74
CA ALA A 159 4.69 6.33 -12.32
C ALA A 159 3.54 7.15 -12.90
N LEU A 160 3.20 8.28 -12.28
CA LEU A 160 2.15 9.20 -12.74
C LEU A 160 2.67 10.32 -13.66
N ALA A 161 3.96 10.30 -14.03
CA ALA A 161 4.64 11.32 -14.82
C ALA A 161 4.45 12.75 -14.25
N LEU A 162 4.54 12.88 -12.92
CA LEU A 162 4.40 14.12 -12.18
C LEU A 162 5.77 14.68 -11.82
N ARG A 163 5.89 16.01 -11.81
CA ARG A 163 7.11 16.67 -11.37
C ARG A 163 7.22 16.62 -9.85
N ILE A 164 8.38 16.23 -9.35
CA ILE A 164 8.72 16.32 -7.94
C ILE A 164 9.08 17.78 -7.61
N ASN A 165 8.33 18.38 -6.68
CA ASN A 165 8.70 19.65 -6.05
C ASN A 165 9.39 19.33 -4.72
N ALA A 166 10.69 19.63 -4.62
CA ALA A 166 11.53 19.29 -3.47
C ALA A 166 11.02 19.90 -2.15
N GLU A 167 10.56 21.15 -2.17
CA GLU A 167 10.06 21.85 -0.97
C GLU A 167 8.80 21.18 -0.42
N THR A 168 7.84 20.88 -1.29
CA THR A 168 6.60 20.21 -0.89
C THR A 168 6.80 18.73 -0.59
N ARG A 169 7.82 18.07 -1.19
CA ARG A 169 8.11 16.65 -0.98
C ARG A 169 8.41 16.36 0.49
N ILE A 170 9.34 17.11 1.08
CA ILE A 170 9.79 16.87 2.46
C ILE A 170 8.60 16.97 3.41
N MET A 171 7.80 18.05 3.28
CA MET A 171 6.62 18.25 4.12
C MET A 171 5.58 17.13 3.95
N ARG A 172 5.27 16.74 2.71
CA ARG A 172 4.27 15.70 2.41
C ARG A 172 4.69 14.32 2.89
N VAL A 173 5.95 13.95 2.67
CA VAL A 173 6.50 12.67 3.13
C VAL A 173 6.54 12.63 4.66
N SER A 174 7.01 13.70 5.30
CA SER A 174 7.06 13.76 6.78
C SER A 174 5.67 13.62 7.39
N LEU A 175 4.69 14.37 6.89
CA LEU A 175 3.31 14.31 7.38
C LEU A 175 2.66 12.95 7.14
N PHE A 176 2.90 12.36 5.95
CA PHE A 176 2.46 11.02 5.61
C PHE A 176 3.01 10.01 6.62
N THR A 177 4.33 9.95 6.80
CA THR A 177 4.99 8.99 7.70
C THR A 177 4.50 9.13 9.13
N SER A 178 4.46 10.36 9.68
CA SER A 178 3.98 10.56 11.06
C SER A 178 2.50 10.20 11.24
N THR A 179 1.70 10.25 10.17
CA THR A 179 0.28 9.91 10.24
C THR A 179 0.06 8.41 10.09
N THR A 180 0.76 7.75 9.16
CA THR A 180 0.70 6.29 8.99
C THR A 180 1.24 5.57 10.22
N GLU A 181 2.35 6.04 10.81
CA GLU A 181 2.90 5.45 12.05
C GLU A 181 1.93 5.58 13.23
N ARG A 182 1.30 6.75 13.41
CA ARG A 182 0.28 6.93 14.46
C ARG A 182 -0.94 6.05 14.24
N ARG A 183 -1.37 5.89 12.98
CA ARG A 183 -2.47 4.99 12.64
C ARG A 183 -2.08 3.54 12.97
N PHE A 184 -0.90 3.13 12.55
CA PHE A 184 -0.36 1.80 12.83
C PHE A 184 -0.37 1.52 14.34
N ASP A 185 0.20 2.40 15.16
CA ASP A 185 0.19 2.28 16.62
C ASP A 185 -1.21 2.15 17.25
N THR A 186 -2.22 2.77 16.63
CA THR A 186 -3.60 2.71 17.13
C THR A 186 -4.25 1.38 16.79
N VAL A 187 -4.01 0.88 15.57
CA VAL A 187 -4.52 -0.41 15.10
C VAL A 187 -3.87 -1.55 15.90
N THR A 188 -2.56 -1.52 16.09
CA THR A 188 -1.84 -2.56 16.83
C THR A 188 -2.31 -2.67 18.28
N ARG A 189 -2.56 -1.54 18.96
CA ARG A 189 -3.16 -1.53 20.30
C ARG A 189 -4.56 -2.17 20.33
N SER A 190 -5.34 -2.01 19.27
CA SER A 190 -6.71 -2.54 19.18
C SER A 190 -6.70 -4.05 18.90
N THR A 191 -5.84 -4.52 18.00
CA THR A 191 -5.67 -5.96 17.67
C THR A 191 -5.17 -6.79 18.85
N VAL A 192 -4.34 -6.23 19.74
CA VAL A 192 -3.92 -6.89 20.99
C VAL A 192 -5.09 -7.09 21.96
N THR A 193 -6.09 -6.22 21.92
CA THR A 193 -7.25 -6.32 22.81
C THR A 193 -8.20 -7.44 22.36
N GLU A 194 -8.41 -7.60 21.05
CA GLU A 194 -9.30 -8.63 20.50
C GLU A 194 -8.74 -10.06 20.60
N ILE A 195 -7.41 -10.24 20.55
CA ILE A 195 -6.77 -11.58 20.69
C ILE A 195 -6.73 -12.05 22.16
N MET A 196 -6.84 -11.14 23.13
CA MET A 196 -6.87 -11.50 24.56
C MET A 196 -8.26 -11.90 25.07
N ASP A 197 -9.31 -11.65 24.29
CA ASP A 197 -10.71 -11.93 24.64
C ASP A 197 -11.27 -13.21 23.95
N ASP A 198 -10.46 -13.90 23.14
CA ASP A 198 -10.73 -15.20 22.50
C ASP A 198 -9.91 -16.35 23.15
#